data_AF-A0A2T4G7S9-F1
#
_entry.id   AF-A0A2T4G7S9-F1
#
_cell.length_a   1.000
_cell.length_b   1.000
_cell.length_c   1.000
_cell.angle_alpha   90.00
_cell.angle_beta   90.00
_cell.angle_gamma   90.00
#
_symmetry.space_group_name_H-M   'P 1'
#
loop_
_entity.id
_entity.type
_entity.pdbx_description
1 polymer ?
#
loop_
_entity_poly.entity_id
_entity_poly.type
_entity_poly.pdbx_seq_one_letter_code
_entity_poly.pdbx_strand_id
1 'polypeptide(L)'
;MNLAEFQQTFRHWLVSAADDAACALGSHRAGLAVYQNNYRAQLVACLEQAFPHLRRWLGDETFLAASITHIDRNPPHAWTLDAYPEGFYPTLLEVFPHNPDVHELAWIESALNQAFVAADAQPLALEALATLEWDTAVLRLAPSLRCHALTTNADAIWSALWQAQPAPPAQMLEAAGGVLVWRRQFTSRLRQVDALEFQALAQLQGDGSFAGLCEWLVARLGEEAGVARAGEYLAGWLGSELIVEVSDG
;
A
#
# COMPACT_ATOMS: atom_id res chain seq x y z
N MET A 1 32.94 28.71 -0.33
CA MET A 1 32.13 27.51 -0.13
C MET A 1 32.65 26.43 -1.06
N ASN A 2 32.97 25.25 -0.53
CA ASN A 2 33.32 24.08 -1.35
C ASN A 2 32.04 23.43 -1.94
N LEU A 3 32.18 22.43 -2.81
CA LEU A 3 31.03 21.81 -3.48
C LEU A 3 30.07 21.12 -2.49
N ALA A 4 30.60 20.43 -1.48
CA ALA A 4 29.77 19.72 -0.50
C ALA A 4 28.96 20.70 0.36
N GLU A 5 29.57 21.79 0.81
CA GLU A 5 28.91 22.88 1.54
C GLU A 5 27.83 23.56 0.68
N PHE A 6 28.11 23.78 -0.62
CA PHE A 6 27.13 24.33 -1.55
C PHE A 6 25.92 23.39 -1.68
N GLN A 7 26.16 22.09 -1.90
CA GLN A 7 25.10 21.10 -2.05
C GLN A 7 24.23 20.98 -0.79
N GLN A 8 24.84 20.99 0.40
CA GLN A 8 24.12 20.97 1.68
C GLN A 8 23.28 22.22 1.88
N THR A 9 23.85 23.40 1.61
CA THR A 9 23.15 24.68 1.72
C THR A 9 21.99 24.76 0.72
N PHE A 10 22.21 24.30 -0.52
CA PHE A 10 21.19 24.27 -1.56
C PHE A 10 20.04 23.31 -1.21
N ARG A 11 20.35 22.11 -0.72
CA ARG A 11 19.34 21.16 -0.23
C ARG A 11 18.54 21.75 0.93
N HIS A 12 19.20 22.36 1.91
CA HIS A 12 18.54 22.97 3.05
C HIS A 12 17.60 24.09 2.60
N TRP A 13 18.05 24.96 1.68
CA TRP A 13 17.24 26.03 1.12
C TRP A 13 16.05 25.52 0.30
N LEU A 14 16.22 24.48 -0.53
CA LEU A 14 15.13 23.87 -1.30
C LEU A 14 13.96 23.41 -0.40
N VAL A 15 14.28 22.84 0.77
CA VAL A 15 13.29 22.34 1.73
C VAL A 15 12.70 23.46 2.58
N SER A 16 13.54 24.35 3.12
CA SER A 16 13.12 25.32 4.16
C SER A 16 12.70 26.69 3.63
N ALA A 17 13.06 27.03 2.40
CA ALA A 17 12.99 28.40 1.88
C ALA A 17 13.76 29.44 2.72
N ALA A 18 14.68 29.02 3.60
CA ALA A 18 15.28 29.92 4.59
C ALA A 18 16.13 31.03 3.94
N ASP A 19 15.92 32.27 4.39
CA ASP A 19 16.53 33.47 3.79
C ASP A 19 18.04 33.54 4.00
N ASP A 20 18.56 32.98 5.08
CA ASP A 20 19.98 32.85 5.38
C ASP A 20 20.68 31.90 4.41
N ALA A 21 20.07 30.75 4.13
CA ALA A 21 20.55 29.79 3.14
C ALA A 21 20.49 30.37 1.72
N ALA A 22 19.43 31.13 1.40
CA ALA A 22 19.34 31.87 0.14
C ALA A 22 20.48 32.91 0.00
N CYS A 23 20.81 33.63 1.07
CA CYS A 23 21.91 34.60 1.05
C CYS A 23 23.28 33.93 0.88
N ALA A 24 23.49 32.77 1.50
CA ALA A 24 24.72 31.98 1.36
C ALA A 24 24.93 31.42 -0.08
N LEU A 25 23.84 31.23 -0.84
CA LEU A 25 23.86 30.79 -2.24
C LEU A 25 24.08 31.94 -3.24
N GLY A 26 24.07 33.20 -2.79
CA GLY A 26 24.33 34.40 -3.60
C GLY A 26 23.09 35.22 -3.96
N SER A 27 23.28 36.28 -4.76
CA SER A 27 22.26 37.32 -5.00
C SER A 27 21.23 37.02 -6.10
N HIS A 28 21.20 35.79 -6.64
CA HIS A 28 20.30 35.39 -7.72
C HIS A 28 18.91 34.95 -7.24
N ARG A 29 18.24 35.77 -6.42
CA ARG A 29 16.95 35.43 -5.77
C ARG A 29 15.85 34.97 -6.74
N ALA A 30 15.77 35.57 -7.93
CA ALA A 30 14.79 35.17 -8.94
C ALA A 30 15.05 33.76 -9.49
N GLY A 31 16.32 33.40 -9.73
CA GLY A 31 16.70 32.06 -10.18
C GLY A 31 16.45 31.00 -9.11
N LEU A 32 16.76 31.33 -7.85
CA LEU A 32 16.43 30.49 -6.70
C LEU A 32 14.92 30.23 -6.63
N ALA A 33 14.07 31.26 -6.66
CA ALA A 33 12.61 31.06 -6.62
C ALA A 33 12.10 30.06 -7.70
N VAL A 34 12.67 30.09 -8.92
CA VAL A 34 12.33 29.12 -9.98
C VAL A 34 12.68 27.67 -9.57
N TYR A 35 13.86 27.44 -9.00
CA TYR A 35 14.25 26.10 -8.53
C TYR A 35 13.33 25.58 -7.43
N GLN A 36 12.95 26.43 -6.48
CA GLN A 36 12.06 26.03 -5.39
C GLN A 36 10.65 25.71 -5.91
N ASN A 37 10.13 26.52 -6.83
CA ASN A 37 8.85 26.26 -7.45
C ASN A 37 8.86 24.94 -8.23
N ASN A 38 9.92 24.69 -9.01
CA ASN A 38 10.08 23.43 -9.73
C ASN A 38 10.18 22.23 -8.78
N TYR A 39 10.91 22.37 -7.67
CA TYR A 39 11.02 21.34 -6.65
C TYR A 39 9.64 20.98 -6.06
N ARG A 40 8.87 21.96 -5.59
CA ARG A 40 7.53 21.70 -5.02
C ARG A 40 6.57 21.14 -6.09
N ALA A 41 6.60 21.67 -7.31
CA ALA A 41 5.77 21.19 -8.41
C ALA A 41 6.05 19.72 -8.77
N GLN A 42 7.33 19.30 -8.77
CA GLN A 42 7.69 17.90 -9.01
C GLN A 42 7.19 16.97 -7.91
N LEU A 43 7.24 17.41 -6.64
CA LEU A 43 6.71 16.61 -5.53
C LEU A 43 5.19 16.48 -5.58
N VAL A 44 4.47 17.55 -5.94
CA VAL A 44 3.02 17.47 -6.19
C VAL A 44 2.74 16.50 -7.33
N ALA A 45 3.42 16.64 -8.47
CA ALA A 45 3.23 15.74 -9.62
C ALA A 45 3.51 14.27 -9.27
N CYS A 46 4.52 13.99 -8.44
CA CYS A 46 4.83 12.66 -7.94
C CYS A 46 3.66 12.08 -7.13
N LEU A 47 3.07 12.85 -6.21
CA LEU A 47 1.91 12.40 -5.43
C LEU A 47 0.67 12.21 -6.31
N GLU A 48 0.43 13.12 -7.27
CA GLU A 48 -0.67 13.01 -8.22
C GLU A 48 -0.59 11.74 -9.10
N GLN A 49 0.64 11.35 -9.48
CA GLN A 49 0.89 10.12 -10.23
C GLN A 49 0.73 8.85 -9.38
N ALA A 50 1.10 8.92 -8.10
CA ALA A 50 1.01 7.78 -7.19
C ALA A 50 -0.43 7.52 -6.68
N PHE A 51 -1.26 8.56 -6.60
CA PHE A 51 -2.63 8.50 -6.05
C PHE A 51 -3.70 9.11 -6.99
N PRO A 52 -3.77 8.68 -8.27
CA PRO A 52 -4.67 9.29 -9.25
C PRO A 52 -6.15 9.12 -8.91
N HIS A 53 -6.55 7.98 -8.31
CA HIS A 53 -7.95 7.73 -7.97
C HIS A 53 -8.36 8.45 -6.69
N LEU A 54 -7.51 8.49 -5.68
CA LEU A 54 -7.71 9.32 -4.50
C LEU A 54 -7.85 10.80 -4.87
N ARG A 55 -6.99 11.30 -5.77
CA ARG A 55 -7.10 12.67 -6.29
C ARG A 55 -8.47 12.91 -6.94
N ARG A 56 -8.92 11.98 -7.78
CA ARG A 56 -10.23 12.08 -8.44
C ARG A 56 -11.39 12.02 -7.43
N TRP A 57 -11.24 11.26 -6.36
CA TRP A 57 -12.23 11.14 -5.28
C TRP A 57 -12.32 12.41 -4.43
N LEU A 58 -11.18 12.96 -4.00
CA LEU A 58 -11.10 14.16 -3.17
C LEU A 58 -11.39 15.46 -3.94
N GLY A 59 -11.12 15.45 -5.25
CA GLY A 59 -11.06 16.65 -6.09
C GLY A 59 -9.68 17.33 -6.04
N ASP A 60 -9.37 18.05 -7.11
CA ASP A 60 -8.03 18.63 -7.35
C ASP A 60 -7.58 19.58 -6.23
N GLU A 61 -8.46 20.47 -5.76
CA GLU A 61 -8.11 21.47 -4.74
C GLU A 61 -7.80 20.82 -3.38
N THR A 62 -8.64 19.87 -2.96
CA THR A 62 -8.49 19.13 -1.71
C THR A 62 -7.21 18.28 -1.71
N PHE A 63 -6.96 17.57 -2.81
CA PHE A 63 -5.76 16.77 -2.98
C PHE A 63 -4.49 17.63 -2.98
N LEU A 64 -4.52 18.78 -3.66
CA LEU A 64 -3.41 19.74 -3.69
C LEU A 64 -3.10 20.28 -2.28
N ALA A 65 -4.13 20.64 -1.50
CA ALA A 65 -3.94 21.11 -0.13
C ALA A 65 -3.29 20.04 0.78
N ALA A 66 -3.73 18.78 0.66
CA ALA A 66 -3.11 17.66 1.38
C ALA A 66 -1.66 17.43 0.92
N SER A 67 -1.38 17.53 -0.39
CA SER A 67 -0.04 17.40 -0.97
C SER A 67 0.91 18.48 -0.46
N ILE A 68 0.47 19.74 -0.40
CA ILE A 68 1.27 20.85 0.15
C ILE A 68 1.59 20.59 1.62
N THR A 69 0.58 20.16 2.41
CA THR A 69 0.77 19.81 3.83
C THR A 69 1.82 18.71 4.00
N HIS A 70 1.79 17.70 3.13
CA HIS A 70 2.79 16.62 3.13
C HIS A 70 4.19 17.15 2.81
N ILE A 71 4.33 17.92 1.73
CA ILE A 71 5.61 18.47 1.25
C ILE A 71 6.28 19.34 2.31
N ASP A 72 5.51 20.12 3.05
CA ASP A 72 6.04 21.00 4.09
C ASP A 72 6.55 20.26 5.33
N ARG A 73 6.00 19.08 5.61
CA ARG A 73 6.35 18.27 6.78
C ARG A 73 7.35 17.17 6.47
N ASN A 74 7.36 16.67 5.24
CA ASN A 74 8.06 15.45 4.84
C ASN A 74 8.91 15.72 3.59
N PRO A 75 10.17 16.14 3.73
CA PRO A 75 11.06 16.24 2.58
C PRO A 75 11.39 14.86 1.99
N PRO A 76 11.78 14.77 0.70
CA PRO A 76 12.28 13.54 0.10
C PRO A 76 13.43 12.94 0.90
N HIS A 77 13.35 11.63 1.13
CA HIS A 77 14.22 10.89 2.03
C HIS A 77 15.02 9.76 1.34
N ALA A 78 14.75 9.51 0.06
CA ALA A 78 15.41 8.49 -0.74
C ALA A 78 16.15 9.09 -1.94
N TRP A 79 16.98 8.28 -2.59
CA TRP A 79 17.70 8.67 -3.81
C TRP A 79 16.80 8.73 -5.05
N THR A 80 15.62 8.13 -5.00
CA THR A 80 14.57 8.17 -6.04
C THR A 80 13.32 8.88 -5.53
N LEU A 81 12.59 9.55 -6.43
CA LEU A 81 11.27 10.09 -6.14
C LEU A 81 10.19 9.01 -6.03
N ASP A 82 10.42 7.80 -6.52
CA ASP A 82 9.43 6.71 -6.47
C ASP A 82 9.08 6.31 -5.03
N ALA A 83 9.99 6.53 -4.08
CA ALA A 83 9.78 6.28 -2.65
C ALA A 83 9.10 7.46 -1.93
N TYR A 84 9.01 8.63 -2.56
CA TYR A 84 8.42 9.81 -1.94
C TYR A 84 6.95 9.63 -1.50
N PRO A 85 6.08 8.99 -2.31
CA PRO A 85 4.68 8.74 -1.94
C PRO A 85 4.47 7.87 -0.69
N GLU A 86 5.47 7.11 -0.25
CA GLU A 86 5.36 6.19 0.90
C GLU A 86 4.94 6.91 2.20
N GLY A 87 5.36 8.16 2.38
CA GLY A 87 5.00 8.98 3.54
C GLY A 87 3.64 9.67 3.45
N PHE A 88 2.95 9.59 2.31
CA PHE A 88 1.72 10.36 2.09
C PHE A 88 0.52 9.80 2.86
N TYR A 89 0.41 8.46 2.96
CA TYR A 89 -0.68 7.81 3.67
C TYR A 89 -0.83 8.28 5.14
N PRO A 90 0.23 8.30 5.97
CA PRO A 90 0.16 8.88 7.31
C PRO A 90 -0.31 10.34 7.33
N THR A 91 0.10 11.16 6.35
CA THR A 91 -0.37 12.55 6.27
C THR A 91 -1.86 12.63 6.00
N LEU A 92 -2.40 11.75 5.16
CA LEU A 92 -3.84 11.70 4.88
C LEU A 92 -4.65 11.31 6.12
N LEU A 93 -4.14 10.41 6.98
CA LEU A 93 -4.76 10.08 8.26
C LEU A 93 -4.88 11.31 9.18
N GLU A 94 -3.87 12.19 9.17
CA GLU A 94 -3.88 13.42 9.96
C GLU A 94 -4.80 14.50 9.36
N VAL A 95 -4.81 14.64 8.04
CA VAL A 95 -5.58 15.68 7.33
C VAL A 95 -7.06 15.34 7.27
N PHE A 96 -7.42 14.06 7.20
CA PHE A 96 -8.80 13.59 7.05
C PHE A 96 -9.22 12.61 8.16
N PRO A 97 -9.10 12.95 9.46
CA PRO A 97 -9.21 12.00 10.58
C PRO A 97 -10.58 11.32 10.72
N HIS A 98 -11.60 11.77 9.99
CA HIS A 98 -12.96 11.25 10.03
C HIS A 98 -13.42 10.67 8.69
N ASN A 99 -12.49 10.39 7.77
CA ASN A 99 -12.77 9.87 6.44
C ASN A 99 -12.11 8.50 6.23
N PRO A 100 -12.66 7.43 6.83
CA PRO A 100 -12.11 6.09 6.65
C PRO A 100 -12.09 5.63 5.18
N ASP A 101 -12.99 6.15 4.34
CA ASP A 101 -13.01 5.90 2.90
C ASP A 101 -11.76 6.45 2.21
N VAL A 102 -11.34 7.66 2.57
CA VAL A 102 -10.11 8.30 2.07
C VAL A 102 -8.89 7.52 2.52
N HIS A 103 -8.89 7.06 3.77
CA HIS A 103 -7.81 6.23 4.31
C HIS A 103 -7.69 4.92 3.55
N GLU A 104 -8.78 4.17 3.43
CA GLU A 104 -8.78 2.86 2.76
C GLU A 104 -8.45 2.98 1.28
N LEU A 105 -8.95 4.02 0.59
CA LEU A 105 -8.62 4.30 -0.81
C LEU A 105 -7.12 4.62 -0.99
N ALA A 106 -6.56 5.45 -0.11
CA ALA A 106 -5.13 5.76 -0.10
C ALA A 106 -4.27 4.52 0.20
N TRP A 107 -4.72 3.67 1.13
CA TRP A 107 -4.06 2.39 1.41
C TRP A 107 -4.05 1.49 0.19
N ILE A 108 -5.19 1.36 -0.52
CA ILE A 108 -5.32 0.54 -1.73
C ILE A 108 -4.33 0.99 -2.81
N GLU A 109 -4.29 2.27 -3.16
CA GLU A 109 -3.36 2.77 -4.19
C GLU A 109 -1.90 2.61 -3.78
N SER A 110 -1.57 2.90 -2.52
CA SER A 110 -0.21 2.67 -2.00
C SER A 110 0.18 1.19 -2.09
N ALA A 111 -0.70 0.29 -1.66
CA ALA A 111 -0.45 -1.14 -1.70
C ALA A 111 -0.32 -1.67 -3.14
N LEU A 112 -1.08 -1.15 -4.09
CA LEU A 112 -1.00 -1.53 -5.51
C LEU A 112 0.34 -1.13 -6.12
N ASN A 113 0.82 0.09 -5.81
CA ASN A 113 2.14 0.57 -6.22
C ASN A 113 3.26 -0.26 -5.59
N GLN A 114 3.17 -0.56 -4.29
CA GLN A 114 4.16 -1.40 -3.59
C GLN A 114 4.18 -2.83 -4.14
N ALA A 115 3.01 -3.43 -4.41
CA ALA A 115 2.94 -4.77 -4.98
C ALA A 115 3.57 -4.84 -6.38
N PHE A 116 3.43 -3.77 -7.18
CA PHE A 116 4.02 -3.68 -8.51
C PHE A 116 5.54 -3.78 -8.50
N VAL A 117 6.20 -3.13 -7.52
CA VAL A 117 7.67 -3.10 -7.39
C VAL A 117 8.22 -4.14 -6.39
N ALA A 118 7.36 -4.93 -5.75
CA ALA A 118 7.76 -5.95 -4.79
C ALA A 118 8.67 -7.02 -5.45
N ALA A 119 9.48 -7.71 -4.63
CA ALA A 119 10.35 -8.78 -5.10
C ALA A 119 9.57 -9.84 -5.90
N ASP A 120 10.19 -10.35 -6.97
CA ASP A 120 9.62 -11.47 -7.73
C ASP A 120 9.59 -12.73 -6.88
N ALA A 121 8.52 -13.51 -7.04
CA ALA A 121 8.40 -14.85 -6.48
C ALA A 121 7.80 -15.77 -7.55
N GLN A 122 8.31 -17.01 -7.61
CA GLN A 122 7.77 -18.00 -8.53
C GLN A 122 6.52 -18.64 -7.91
N PRO A 123 5.44 -18.84 -8.68
CA PRO A 123 4.30 -19.61 -8.21
C PRO A 123 4.71 -21.02 -7.82
N LEU A 124 4.10 -21.54 -6.75
CA LEU A 124 4.32 -22.91 -6.31
C LEU A 124 3.78 -23.90 -7.36
N ALA A 125 4.61 -24.86 -7.77
CA ALA A 125 4.18 -25.96 -8.63
C ALA A 125 3.23 -26.89 -7.85
N LEU A 126 2.07 -27.20 -8.41
CA LEU A 126 1.06 -28.03 -7.72
C LEU A 126 1.57 -29.44 -7.44
N GLU A 127 2.49 -29.94 -8.25
CA GLU A 127 3.13 -31.24 -8.07
C GLU A 127 3.94 -31.30 -6.76
N ALA A 128 4.49 -30.16 -6.31
CA ALA A 128 5.22 -30.07 -5.05
C ALA A 128 4.31 -30.30 -3.82
N LEU A 129 2.99 -30.13 -3.98
CA LEU A 129 2.02 -30.29 -2.90
C LEU A 129 1.70 -31.76 -2.58
N ALA A 130 1.91 -32.67 -3.54
CA ALA A 130 1.48 -34.06 -3.43
C ALA A 130 2.28 -34.86 -2.38
N THR A 131 3.46 -34.38 -2.00
CA THR A 131 4.39 -35.08 -1.10
C THR A 131 4.60 -34.36 0.23
N LEU A 132 3.81 -33.32 0.54
CA LEU A 132 3.98 -32.53 1.75
C LEU A 132 3.28 -33.16 2.95
N GLU A 133 3.95 -33.09 4.10
CA GLU A 133 3.36 -33.38 5.41
C GLU A 133 2.65 -32.12 5.93
N TRP A 134 1.34 -32.05 5.71
CA TRP A 134 0.52 -30.86 6.02
C TRP A 134 0.47 -30.49 7.50
N ASP A 135 0.71 -31.45 8.39
CA ASP A 135 0.74 -31.23 9.85
C ASP A 135 1.94 -30.36 10.28
N THR A 136 3.01 -30.33 9.48
CA THR A 136 4.22 -29.53 9.72
C THR A 136 4.45 -28.47 8.65
N ALA A 137 3.51 -28.29 7.72
CA ALA A 137 3.68 -27.40 6.58
C ALA A 137 3.70 -25.92 6.99
N VAL A 138 4.72 -25.21 6.52
CA VAL A 138 4.86 -23.76 6.64
C VAL A 138 4.66 -23.12 5.27
N LEU A 139 3.60 -22.34 5.12
CA LEU A 139 3.25 -21.60 3.91
C LEU A 139 3.98 -20.26 3.88
N ARG A 140 4.73 -19.99 2.81
CA ARG A 140 5.24 -18.64 2.53
C ARG A 140 4.31 -17.92 1.56
N LEU A 141 3.81 -16.78 2.02
CA LEU A 141 2.99 -15.88 1.23
C LEU A 141 3.86 -15.05 0.27
N ALA A 142 3.27 -14.63 -0.84
CA ALA A 142 3.93 -13.79 -1.83
C ALA A 142 4.47 -12.51 -1.18
N PRO A 143 5.71 -12.08 -1.48
CA PRO A 143 6.31 -10.87 -0.88
C PRO A 143 5.54 -9.58 -1.23
N SER A 144 4.76 -9.62 -2.31
CA SER A 144 3.88 -8.55 -2.76
C SER A 144 2.56 -8.49 -1.99
N LEU A 145 2.19 -9.52 -1.22
CA LEU A 145 0.93 -9.55 -0.49
C LEU A 145 0.92 -8.47 0.60
N ARG A 146 -0.16 -7.70 0.60
CA ARG A 146 -0.54 -6.72 1.60
C ARG A 146 -2.00 -6.94 1.95
N CYS A 147 -2.32 -6.84 3.23
CA CYS A 147 -3.67 -7.03 3.77
C CYS A 147 -4.04 -5.81 4.59
N HIS A 148 -5.29 -5.38 4.52
CA HIS A 148 -5.82 -4.31 5.38
C HIS A 148 -7.27 -4.58 5.73
N ALA A 149 -7.66 -4.21 6.95
CA ALA A 149 -9.05 -4.28 7.37
C ALA A 149 -9.87 -3.24 6.59
N LEU A 150 -11.01 -3.63 6.06
CA LEU A 150 -11.87 -2.76 5.28
C LEU A 150 -13.17 -2.51 6.04
N THR A 151 -13.48 -1.24 6.28
CA THR A 151 -14.67 -0.78 7.01
C THR A 151 -15.63 0.00 6.11
N THR A 152 -15.17 0.43 4.93
CA THR A 152 -15.97 1.16 3.93
C THR A 152 -16.00 0.42 2.59
N ASN A 153 -16.80 0.92 1.65
CA ASN A 153 -16.82 0.44 0.26
C ASN A 153 -15.67 0.99 -0.60
N ALA A 154 -14.50 1.27 -0.02
CA ALA A 154 -13.37 1.88 -0.72
C ALA A 154 -12.86 1.03 -1.90
N ASP A 155 -13.00 -0.30 -1.87
CA ASP A 155 -12.67 -1.18 -3.00
C ASP A 155 -13.61 -0.93 -4.19
N ALA A 156 -14.91 -0.75 -3.94
CA ALA A 156 -15.91 -0.45 -4.96
C ALA A 156 -15.72 0.96 -5.53
N ILE A 157 -15.39 1.93 -4.67
CA ILE A 157 -15.01 3.30 -5.09
C ILE A 157 -13.79 3.23 -6.00
N TRP A 158 -12.71 2.58 -5.55
CA TRP A 158 -11.48 2.45 -6.32
C TRP A 158 -11.73 1.78 -7.68
N SER A 159 -12.47 0.67 -7.69
CA SER A 159 -12.79 -0.09 -8.90
C SER A 159 -13.57 0.74 -9.91
N ALA A 160 -14.57 1.51 -9.46
CA ALA A 160 -15.32 2.41 -10.34
C ALA A 160 -14.44 3.52 -10.92
N LEU A 161 -13.59 4.14 -10.10
CA LEU A 161 -12.66 5.19 -10.55
C LEU A 161 -11.63 4.66 -11.54
N TRP A 162 -11.10 3.46 -11.31
CA TRP A 162 -10.17 2.76 -12.21
C TRP A 162 -10.81 2.46 -13.56
N GLN A 163 -12.08 2.04 -13.57
CA GLN A 163 -12.85 1.80 -14.80
C GLN A 163 -13.40 3.09 -15.44
N ALA A 164 -13.05 4.25 -14.90
CA ALA A 164 -13.57 5.56 -15.30
C ALA A 164 -15.11 5.69 -15.24
N GLN A 165 -15.76 4.93 -14.37
CA GLN A 165 -17.20 4.97 -14.11
C GLN A 165 -17.52 5.92 -12.93
N PRO A 166 -18.79 6.36 -12.78
CA PRO A 166 -19.22 7.07 -11.58
C PRO A 166 -18.98 6.22 -10.33
N ALA A 167 -18.21 6.75 -9.38
CA ALA A 167 -17.99 6.08 -8.11
C ALA A 167 -19.28 6.07 -7.27
N PRO A 168 -19.59 4.98 -6.56
CA PRO A 168 -20.66 4.98 -5.58
C PRO A 168 -20.36 5.98 -4.45
N PRO A 169 -21.37 6.46 -3.72
CA PRO A 169 -21.14 7.24 -2.51
C PRO A 169 -20.36 6.42 -1.48
N ALA A 170 -19.53 7.10 -0.68
CA ALA A 170 -18.88 6.46 0.46
C ALA A 170 -19.90 6.00 1.50
N GLN A 171 -19.76 4.76 1.93
CA GLN A 171 -20.59 4.13 2.95
C GLN A 171 -19.76 3.17 3.79
N MET A 172 -20.13 3.05 5.07
CA MET A 172 -19.64 1.98 5.92
C MET A 172 -20.20 0.64 5.43
N LEU A 173 -19.40 -0.42 5.50
CA LEU A 173 -19.87 -1.78 5.26
C LEU A 173 -20.77 -2.26 6.40
N GLU A 174 -21.76 -3.11 6.08
CA GLU A 174 -22.61 -3.74 7.10
C GLU A 174 -21.80 -4.65 8.03
N ALA A 175 -20.80 -5.32 7.47
CA ALA A 175 -19.79 -6.08 8.20
C ALA A 175 -18.41 -5.69 7.69
N ALA A 176 -17.52 -5.31 8.61
CA ALA A 176 -16.12 -5.09 8.27
C ALA A 176 -15.51 -6.38 7.71
N GLY A 177 -14.64 -6.24 6.73
CA GLY A 177 -13.93 -7.35 6.11
C GLY A 177 -12.45 -7.02 5.96
N GLY A 178 -11.84 -7.53 4.90
CA GLY A 178 -10.50 -7.17 4.52
C GLY A 178 -10.38 -6.90 3.03
N VAL A 179 -9.22 -6.37 2.66
CA VAL A 179 -8.81 -6.22 1.27
C VAL A 179 -7.40 -6.75 1.12
N LEU A 180 -7.20 -7.53 0.06
CA LEU A 180 -5.92 -8.11 -0.31
C LEU A 180 -5.40 -7.39 -1.55
N VAL A 181 -4.13 -7.00 -1.49
CA VAL A 181 -3.39 -6.52 -2.64
C VAL A 181 -2.14 -7.38 -2.82
N TRP A 182 -1.93 -7.89 -4.02
CA TRP A 182 -0.74 -8.67 -4.35
C TRP A 182 -0.43 -8.55 -5.83
N ARG A 183 0.77 -8.97 -6.23
CA ARG A 183 1.14 -9.07 -7.64
C ARG A 183 1.03 -10.52 -8.10
N ARG A 184 0.21 -10.73 -9.12
CA ARG A 184 0.14 -11.99 -9.86
C ARG A 184 0.86 -11.79 -11.18
N GLN A 185 1.99 -12.46 -11.36
CA GLN A 185 2.91 -12.25 -12.49
C GLN A 185 3.35 -10.78 -12.59
N PHE A 186 2.90 -10.05 -13.61
CA PHE A 186 3.22 -8.64 -13.84
C PHE A 186 2.03 -7.69 -13.57
N THR A 187 0.99 -8.18 -12.90
CA THR A 187 -0.25 -7.42 -12.67
C THR A 187 -0.58 -7.38 -11.19
N SER A 188 -0.66 -6.17 -10.61
CA SER A 188 -1.22 -5.96 -9.28
C SER A 188 -2.72 -6.31 -9.28
N ARG A 189 -3.15 -7.02 -8.25
CA ARG A 189 -4.51 -7.51 -8.03
C ARG A 189 -5.03 -6.92 -6.73
N LEU A 190 -6.34 -6.71 -6.71
CA LEU A 190 -7.11 -6.25 -5.57
C LEU A 190 -8.26 -7.23 -5.39
N ARG A 191 -8.50 -7.71 -4.17
CA ARG A 191 -9.66 -8.56 -3.85
C ARG A 191 -10.17 -8.25 -2.45
N GLN A 192 -11.45 -7.91 -2.35
CA GLN A 192 -12.14 -7.85 -1.07
C GLN A 192 -12.37 -9.28 -0.54
N VAL A 193 -12.22 -9.43 0.77
CA VAL A 193 -12.44 -10.68 1.49
C VAL A 193 -13.30 -10.45 2.72
N ASP A 194 -13.95 -11.51 3.21
CA ASP A 194 -14.69 -11.42 4.46
C ASP A 194 -13.76 -11.32 5.68
N ALA A 195 -14.34 -11.04 6.85
CA ALA A 195 -13.58 -10.92 8.09
C ALA A 195 -12.82 -12.19 8.47
N LEU A 196 -13.37 -13.36 8.14
CA LEU A 196 -12.80 -14.65 8.51
C LEU A 196 -11.55 -14.94 7.69
N GLU A 197 -11.61 -14.74 6.37
CA GLU A 197 -10.46 -14.92 5.46
C GLU A 197 -9.37 -13.90 5.77
N PHE A 198 -9.73 -12.65 6.05
CA PHE A 198 -8.77 -11.63 6.46
C PHE A 198 -8.03 -12.03 7.74
N GLN A 199 -8.74 -12.49 8.77
CA GLN A 199 -8.14 -12.94 10.02
C GLN A 199 -7.30 -14.21 9.85
N ALA A 200 -7.74 -15.14 8.99
CA ALA A 200 -6.98 -16.33 8.63
C ALA A 200 -5.64 -15.97 7.98
N LEU A 201 -5.62 -15.03 7.02
CA LEU A 201 -4.38 -14.53 6.42
C LEU A 201 -3.51 -13.79 7.43
N ALA A 202 -4.09 -13.01 8.33
CA ALA A 202 -3.33 -12.32 9.38
C ALA A 202 -2.66 -13.31 10.34
N GLN A 203 -3.34 -14.42 10.69
CA GLN A 203 -2.74 -15.50 11.48
C GLN A 203 -1.60 -16.17 10.70
N LEU A 204 -1.82 -16.49 9.42
CA LEU A 204 -0.81 -17.13 8.58
C LEU A 204 0.41 -16.22 8.33
N GLN A 205 0.24 -14.90 8.25
CA GLN A 205 1.35 -13.95 8.18
C GLN A 205 2.23 -13.93 9.44
N GLY A 206 1.72 -14.45 10.57
CA GLY A 206 2.46 -14.54 11.82
C GLY A 206 3.50 -15.65 11.83
N ASP A 207 3.07 -16.89 11.57
CA ASP A 207 3.93 -18.08 11.69
C ASP A 207 3.97 -18.99 10.44
N GLY A 208 3.10 -18.74 9.45
CA GLY A 208 2.98 -19.56 8.24
C GLY A 208 2.40 -20.97 8.47
N SER A 209 1.98 -21.32 9.69
CA SER A 209 1.59 -22.69 10.02
C SER A 209 0.22 -23.04 9.45
N PHE A 210 0.16 -24.03 8.55
CA PHE A 210 -1.11 -24.53 8.03
C PHE A 210 -1.90 -25.31 9.10
N ALA A 211 -1.22 -26.12 9.91
CA ALA A 211 -1.85 -26.80 11.05
C ALA A 211 -2.44 -25.79 12.05
N GLY A 212 -1.70 -24.73 12.38
CA GLY A 212 -2.19 -23.66 13.25
C GLY A 212 -3.41 -22.93 12.67
N LEU A 213 -3.44 -22.72 11.35
CA LEU A 213 -4.62 -22.17 10.66
C LEU A 213 -5.83 -23.10 10.79
N CYS A 214 -5.65 -24.40 10.56
CA CYS A 214 -6.70 -25.41 10.70
C CYS A 214 -7.26 -25.43 12.13
N GLU A 215 -6.40 -25.48 13.15
CA GLU A 215 -6.81 -25.44 14.55
C GLU A 215 -7.59 -24.16 14.88
N TRP A 216 -7.12 -23.01 14.39
CA TRP A 216 -7.76 -21.71 14.59
C TRP A 216 -9.17 -21.63 13.98
N LEU A 217 -9.36 -22.24 12.80
CA LEU A 217 -10.64 -22.33 12.11
C LEU A 217 -11.58 -23.33 12.80
N VAL A 218 -11.08 -24.50 13.19
CA VAL A 218 -11.84 -25.52 13.92
C VAL A 218 -12.36 -24.98 15.24
N ALA A 219 -11.55 -24.21 15.98
CA ALA A 219 -11.98 -23.57 17.22
C ALA A 219 -13.15 -22.57 17.04
N ARG A 220 -13.33 -22.01 15.83
CA ARG A 220 -14.36 -21.00 15.51
C ARG A 220 -15.60 -21.59 14.86
N LEU A 221 -15.42 -22.59 14.00
CA LEU A 221 -16.48 -23.11 13.14
C LEU A 221 -16.89 -24.54 13.51
N GLY A 222 -16.14 -25.21 14.39
CA GLY A 222 -16.23 -26.64 14.63
C GLY A 222 -15.35 -27.44 13.66
N GLU A 223 -15.15 -28.72 13.96
CA GLU A 223 -14.19 -29.60 13.26
C GLU A 223 -14.49 -29.71 11.75
N GLU A 224 -15.67 -30.20 11.39
CA GLU A 224 -16.05 -30.43 9.99
C GLU A 224 -16.00 -29.15 9.15
N ALA A 225 -16.63 -28.07 9.63
CA ALA A 225 -16.68 -26.80 8.91
C ALA A 225 -15.32 -26.07 8.90
N GLY A 226 -14.54 -26.17 9.97
CA GLY A 226 -13.22 -25.57 10.08
C GLY A 226 -12.22 -26.19 9.10
N VAL A 227 -12.16 -27.52 9.03
CA VAL A 227 -11.29 -28.24 8.09
C VAL A 227 -11.71 -27.96 6.65
N ALA A 228 -13.00 -28.01 6.34
CA ALA A 228 -13.51 -27.68 5.00
C ALA A 228 -13.11 -26.26 4.57
N ARG A 229 -13.28 -25.27 5.47
CA ARG A 229 -12.91 -23.88 5.21
C ARG A 229 -11.41 -23.68 5.03
N ALA A 230 -10.57 -24.40 5.78
CA ALA A 230 -9.12 -24.36 5.60
C ALA A 230 -8.70 -24.83 4.21
N GLY A 231 -9.29 -25.93 3.72
CA GLY A 231 -9.07 -26.44 2.37
C GLY A 231 -9.54 -25.48 1.27
N GLU A 232 -10.70 -24.85 1.45
CA GLU A 232 -11.22 -23.82 0.53
C GLU A 232 -10.27 -22.62 0.42
N TYR A 233 -9.78 -22.10 1.55
CA TYR A 233 -8.82 -21.01 1.57
C TYR A 233 -7.49 -21.38 0.93
N LEU A 234 -6.92 -22.54 1.28
CA LEU A 234 -5.68 -23.02 0.69
C LEU A 234 -5.79 -23.13 -0.84
N ALA A 235 -6.88 -23.74 -1.35
CA ALA A 235 -7.11 -23.86 -2.78
C ALA A 235 -7.27 -22.48 -3.46
N GLY A 236 -8.00 -21.56 -2.84
CA GLY A 236 -8.18 -20.19 -3.35
C GLY A 236 -6.88 -19.39 -3.39
N TRP A 237 -6.04 -19.51 -2.34
CA TRP A 237 -4.75 -18.82 -2.25
C TRP A 237 -3.73 -19.38 -3.23
N LEU A 238 -3.66 -20.70 -3.40
CA LEU A 238 -2.83 -21.34 -4.43
C LEU A 238 -3.26 -20.91 -5.84
N GLY A 239 -4.56 -20.97 -6.15
CA GLY A 239 -5.10 -20.54 -7.45
C GLY A 239 -4.91 -19.06 -7.75
N SER A 240 -4.73 -18.25 -6.71
CA SER A 240 -4.43 -16.81 -6.81
C SER A 240 -2.94 -16.49 -6.83
N GLU A 241 -2.06 -17.50 -6.74
CA GLU A 241 -0.60 -17.35 -6.62
C GLU A 241 -0.18 -16.53 -5.38
N LEU A 242 -0.96 -16.64 -4.30
CA LEU A 242 -0.67 -16.00 -3.02
C LEU A 242 0.34 -16.77 -2.17
N ILE A 243 0.46 -18.08 -2.40
CA ILE A 243 1.45 -18.95 -1.75
C ILE A 243 2.54 -19.25 -2.78
N VAL A 244 3.78 -18.98 -2.40
CA VAL A 244 4.95 -19.08 -3.31
C VAL A 244 5.90 -20.20 -2.92
N GLU A 245 5.83 -20.67 -1.68
CA GLU A 245 6.64 -21.78 -1.18
C GLU A 245 5.86 -22.50 -0.08
N VAL A 246 6.05 -23.81 0.01
CA VAL A 246 5.68 -24.58 1.21
C VAL A 246 6.90 -25.39 1.62
N SER A 247 7.28 -25.28 2.88
CA SER A 247 8.41 -26.01 3.46
C SER A 247 7.95 -26.87 4.63
N ASP A 248 8.62 -28.00 4.84
CA ASP A 248 8.49 -28.77 6.07
C ASP A 248 9.16 -27.98 7.22
N GLY A 249 8.44 -27.81 8.32
CA GLY A 249 8.90 -27.12 9.54
C GLY A 249 9.97 -27.86 10.33
#